data_AF-A0A941YGQ6-F1
#
_entry.id   AF-A0A941YGQ6-F1
#
_cell.length_a   1.000
_cell.length_b   1.000
_cell.length_c   1.000
_cell.angle_alpha   90.00
_cell.angle_beta   90.00
_cell.angle_gamma   90.00
#
_symmetry.space_group_name_H-M   'P 1'
#
loop_
_entity.id
_entity.type
_entity.pdbx_description
1 polymer ?
#
loop_
_entity_poly.entity_id
_entity_poly.type
_entity_poly.pdbx_seq_one_letter_code
_entity_poly.pdbx_strand_id
1 'polypeptide(L)'
;MGLELQWPILATGSLATLLSAWFFAFSIRSRSARSGLAFALPCLVVGAAIASRIALGPSARLALTSLVLLFAFKVAALLLHPRDELRTGPWLGKLAYLLAWPGIDARPFLAARVPFVEDGRRFGFGMVRLFVGVGGFLLLAGLAPNFSFGWLAIAAILLAVHLGFSDALTEVAKAFGWKVRPLFDAPWRSTSLLDFWSRRWNRPFVEMNRIFFTPFLTRTVGVRGAIFGTFLISGILHELAISYPAGAGWGGPLAYFALQGLLVLIERRLPFRGPLWVASIVLGPLPLLFHQAFRAAIIVPFVQWTHDRLIAIGVERAVSILIIGLGVAQLLVLLASFQVPSRLRWREELPRLGPFNQKLMWTYGSFIVFTIVAWGVLTLVLRDDILHGTRAGVAISTVICLFWGFRLVTDAFYFRTEDWPRGPFMQIGHILLNCLFTFVFLGYALTLSLHLLRLI
;
A
#
# COMPACT_ATOMS: atom_id res chain seq x y z
N MET A 1 -28.56 9.86 9.30
CA MET A 1 -28.23 9.25 10.61
C MET A 1 -26.71 9.19 10.71
N GLY A 2 -26.15 10.03 11.57
CA GLY A 2 -24.85 10.68 11.37
C GLY A 2 -23.62 9.78 11.37
N LEU A 3 -22.79 9.95 10.34
CA LEU A 3 -21.34 9.73 10.36
C LEU A 3 -20.62 10.81 11.20
N GLU A 4 -21.24 11.27 12.29
CA GLU A 4 -20.67 12.27 13.18
C GLU A 4 -19.65 11.61 14.12
N LEU A 5 -18.37 11.79 13.75
CA LEU A 5 -17.31 12.22 14.64
C LEU A 5 -17.13 11.52 16.01
N GLN A 6 -17.39 10.22 16.15
CA GLN A 6 -16.75 9.43 17.22
C GLN A 6 -15.32 8.97 16.86
N TRP A 7 -14.91 9.17 15.61
CA TRP A 7 -13.60 8.79 15.09
C TRP A 7 -12.43 9.48 15.79
N PRO A 8 -12.45 10.81 16.06
CA PRO A 8 -11.30 11.47 16.69
C PRO A 8 -11.09 10.98 18.12
N ILE A 9 -12.15 10.78 18.89
CA ILE A 9 -12.06 10.47 20.33
C ILE A 9 -11.60 9.02 20.56
N LEU A 10 -12.11 8.06 19.78
CA LEU A 10 -11.68 6.66 19.88
C LEU A 10 -10.30 6.42 19.25
N ALA A 11 -9.96 7.08 18.14
CA ALA A 11 -8.66 6.90 17.48
C ALA A 11 -7.52 7.64 18.21
N THR A 12 -7.74 8.85 18.71
CA THR A 12 -6.70 9.57 19.48
C THR A 12 -6.50 8.98 20.86
N GLY A 13 -7.58 8.59 21.55
CA GLY A 13 -7.50 7.88 22.83
C GLY A 13 -6.78 6.55 22.70
N SER A 14 -7.19 5.69 21.75
CA SER A 14 -6.53 4.39 21.55
C SER A 14 -5.09 4.53 21.07
N LEU A 15 -4.76 5.42 20.12
CA LEU A 15 -3.39 5.60 19.64
C LEU A 15 -2.47 6.21 20.71
N ALA A 16 -2.92 7.19 21.48
CA ALA A 16 -2.15 7.76 22.59
C ALA A 16 -1.93 6.73 23.70
N THR A 17 -2.94 5.94 24.05
CA THR A 17 -2.80 4.81 25.00
C THR A 17 -1.84 3.75 24.46
N LEU A 18 -1.90 3.46 23.17
CA LEU A 18 -1.03 2.50 22.48
C LEU A 18 0.43 2.99 22.38
N LEU A 19 0.66 4.27 22.11
CA LEU A 19 1.98 4.91 22.15
C LEU A 19 2.53 5.02 23.57
N SER A 20 1.67 5.25 24.55
CA SER A 20 2.02 5.21 25.97
C SER A 20 2.36 3.79 26.43
N ALA A 21 1.63 2.79 25.95
CA ALA A 21 1.93 1.37 26.17
C ALA A 21 3.27 0.97 25.53
N TRP A 22 3.65 1.58 24.40
CA TRP A 22 4.99 1.45 23.85
C TRP A 22 6.05 2.04 24.78
N PHE A 23 5.88 3.27 25.28
CA PHE A 23 6.86 3.86 26.22
C PHE A 23 6.98 3.03 27.51
N PHE A 24 5.86 2.54 28.03
CA PHE A 24 5.81 1.66 29.20
C PHE A 24 6.44 0.29 28.91
N ALA A 25 6.27 -0.29 27.73
CA ALA A 25 6.92 -1.54 27.33
C ALA A 25 8.45 -1.48 27.38
N PHE A 26 9.06 -0.30 27.21
CA PHE A 26 10.51 -0.09 27.32
C PHE A 26 11.01 0.01 28.77
N SER A 27 10.14 0.38 29.73
CA SER A 27 10.53 0.55 31.13
C SER A 27 10.60 -0.78 31.89
N ILE A 28 9.89 -1.81 31.43
CA ILE A 28 9.79 -3.11 32.09
C ILE A 28 11.10 -3.88 31.97
N ARG A 29 11.71 -4.20 33.12
CA ARG A 29 12.98 -4.96 33.17
C ARG A 29 12.78 -6.48 33.14
N SER A 30 11.71 -6.98 33.76
CA SER A 30 11.47 -8.42 33.89
C SER A 30 11.08 -9.06 32.55
N ARG A 31 11.81 -10.12 32.15
CA ARG A 31 11.52 -10.88 30.93
C ARG A 31 10.15 -11.58 30.99
N SER A 32 9.78 -12.12 32.16
CA SER A 32 8.48 -12.78 32.33
C SER A 32 7.33 -11.78 32.21
N ALA A 33 7.45 -10.60 32.82
CA ALA A 33 6.44 -9.54 32.72
C ALA A 33 6.27 -9.05 31.27
N ARG A 34 7.37 -8.85 30.54
CA ARG A 34 7.34 -8.48 29.12
C ARG A 34 6.64 -9.55 28.27
N SER A 35 6.96 -10.83 28.50
CA SER A 35 6.32 -11.95 27.80
C SER A 35 4.82 -12.02 28.12
N GLY A 36 4.43 -11.90 29.39
CA GLY A 36 3.02 -11.92 29.80
C GLY A 36 2.22 -10.79 29.12
N LEU A 37 2.76 -9.57 29.11
CA LEU A 37 2.14 -8.43 28.44
C LEU A 37 2.05 -8.60 26.92
N ALA A 38 3.04 -9.21 26.29
CA ALA A 38 3.02 -9.45 24.84
C ALA A 38 1.81 -10.28 24.41
N PHE A 39 1.42 -11.27 25.22
CA PHE A 39 0.22 -12.07 24.94
C PHE A 39 -1.06 -11.44 25.48
N ALA A 40 -1.00 -10.68 26.57
CA ALA A 40 -2.18 -10.00 27.13
C ALA A 40 -2.70 -8.87 26.21
N LEU A 41 -1.82 -8.09 25.58
CA LEU A 41 -2.22 -6.91 24.80
C LEU A 41 -3.19 -7.22 23.65
N PRO A 42 -2.90 -8.15 22.72
CA PRO A 42 -3.87 -8.51 21.69
C PRO A 42 -5.18 -9.06 22.27
N CYS A 43 -5.12 -9.86 23.34
CA CYS A 43 -6.30 -10.40 24.01
C CYS A 43 -7.18 -9.31 24.63
N LEU A 44 -6.58 -8.26 25.21
CA LEU A 44 -7.30 -7.10 25.74
C LEU A 44 -8.02 -6.33 24.63
N VAL A 45 -7.40 -6.16 23.46
CA VAL A 45 -8.05 -5.53 22.30
C VAL A 45 -9.24 -6.36 21.81
N VAL A 46 -9.10 -7.69 21.76
CA VAL A 46 -10.20 -8.59 21.41
C VAL A 46 -11.33 -8.53 22.45
N GLY A 47 -10.99 -8.55 23.75
CA GLY A 47 -11.95 -8.40 24.84
C GLY A 47 -12.70 -7.07 24.78
N ALA A 48 -11.98 -5.97 24.51
CA ALA A 48 -12.56 -4.66 24.30
C ALA A 48 -13.53 -4.65 23.10
N ALA A 49 -13.15 -5.27 21.98
CA ALA A 49 -14.02 -5.40 20.81
C ALA A 49 -15.30 -6.18 21.14
N ILE A 50 -15.21 -7.27 21.90
CA ILE A 50 -16.41 -8.02 22.33
C ILE A 50 -17.30 -7.15 23.23
N ALA A 51 -16.71 -6.44 24.20
CA ALA A 51 -17.45 -5.57 25.12
C ALA A 51 -18.12 -4.38 24.43
N SER A 52 -17.45 -3.79 23.43
CA SER A 52 -17.95 -2.62 22.70
C SER A 52 -18.80 -2.97 21.46
N ARG A 53 -19.18 -4.25 21.29
CA ARG A 53 -19.83 -4.74 20.06
C ARG A 53 -21.10 -3.97 19.70
N ILE A 54 -21.92 -3.58 20.67
CA ILE A 54 -23.20 -2.89 20.42
C ILE A 54 -22.98 -1.39 20.20
N ALA A 55 -21.98 -0.81 20.85
CA ALA A 55 -21.73 0.64 20.87
C ALA A 55 -21.07 1.17 19.60
N LEU A 56 -20.28 0.36 18.89
CA LEU A 56 -19.51 0.80 17.72
C LEU A 56 -20.23 0.50 16.41
N GLY A 57 -20.18 1.44 15.46
CA GLY A 57 -20.59 1.20 14.07
C GLY A 57 -19.61 0.31 13.28
N PRO A 58 -19.99 -0.20 12.09
CA PRO A 58 -19.17 -1.15 11.31
C PRO A 58 -17.73 -0.69 11.04
N SER A 59 -17.52 0.55 10.60
CA SER A 59 -16.18 1.07 10.32
C SER A 59 -15.29 1.20 11.56
N ALA A 60 -15.87 1.57 12.71
CA ALA A 60 -15.14 1.65 13.97
C ALA A 60 -14.76 0.26 14.48
N ARG A 61 -15.66 -0.72 14.34
CA ARG A 61 -15.36 -2.14 14.61
C ARG A 61 -14.20 -2.64 13.75
N LEU A 62 -14.22 -2.36 12.44
CA LEU A 62 -13.14 -2.74 11.50
C LEU A 62 -11.80 -2.12 11.91
N ALA A 63 -11.79 -0.83 12.26
CA ALA A 63 -10.57 -0.15 12.70
C ALA A 63 -10.01 -0.75 14.00
N LEU A 64 -10.88 -1.07 14.97
CA LEU A 64 -10.49 -1.71 16.22
C LEU A 64 -9.88 -3.10 15.98
N THR A 65 -10.52 -3.96 15.21
CA THR A 65 -10.07 -5.33 14.99
C THR A 65 -9.00 -5.48 13.92
N SER A 66 -8.71 -4.44 13.14
CA SER A 66 -7.64 -4.43 12.15
C SER A 66 -6.46 -3.56 12.57
N LEU A 67 -6.65 -2.24 12.71
CA LEU A 67 -5.55 -1.29 12.94
C LEU A 67 -5.05 -1.32 14.39
N VAL A 68 -5.96 -1.25 15.36
CA VAL A 68 -5.60 -1.27 16.80
C VAL A 68 -5.04 -2.65 17.16
N LEU A 69 -5.65 -3.73 16.67
CA LEU A 69 -5.15 -5.08 16.88
C LEU A 69 -3.77 -5.30 16.22
N LEU A 70 -3.57 -4.83 14.99
CA LEU A 70 -2.25 -4.87 14.33
C LEU A 70 -1.20 -4.13 15.17
N PHE A 71 -1.53 -2.93 15.66
CA PHE A 71 -0.63 -2.17 16.52
C PHE A 71 -0.30 -2.95 17.80
N ALA A 72 -1.29 -3.57 18.45
CA ALA A 72 -1.06 -4.38 19.65
C ALA A 72 -0.10 -5.55 19.37
N PHE A 73 -0.26 -6.25 18.24
CA PHE A 73 0.69 -7.29 17.82
C PHE A 73 2.11 -6.75 17.55
N LYS A 74 2.22 -5.54 17.01
CA LYS A 74 3.53 -4.91 16.78
C LYS A 74 4.24 -4.54 18.08
N VAL A 75 3.51 -4.02 19.07
CA VAL A 75 4.04 -3.77 20.43
C VAL A 75 4.41 -5.07 21.11
N ALA A 76 3.55 -6.10 21.00
CA ALA A 76 3.83 -7.42 21.52
C ALA A 76 5.11 -8.02 20.91
N ALA A 77 5.34 -7.85 19.61
CA ALA A 77 6.55 -8.33 18.93
C ALA A 77 7.81 -7.61 19.45
N LEU A 78 7.72 -6.31 19.74
CA LEU A 78 8.80 -5.58 20.42
C LEU A 78 9.01 -6.09 21.85
N LEU A 79 7.95 -6.34 22.62
CA LEU A 79 8.06 -6.88 23.98
C LEU A 79 8.79 -8.24 24.04
N LEU A 80 8.64 -9.05 23.00
CA LEU A 80 9.35 -10.33 22.87
C LEU A 80 10.80 -10.19 22.40
N HIS A 81 11.18 -9.02 21.85
CA HIS A 81 12.54 -8.76 21.38
C HIS A 81 13.53 -8.55 22.54
N PRO A 82 14.81 -8.96 22.41
CA PRO A 82 15.85 -8.67 23.40
C PRO A 82 15.89 -7.18 23.78
N ARG A 83 15.91 -6.91 25.10
CA ARG A 83 15.83 -5.54 25.64
C ARG A 83 17.02 -4.69 25.23
N ASP A 84 18.21 -5.27 25.19
CA ASP A 84 19.44 -4.53 24.90
C ASP A 84 19.46 -4.05 23.45
N GLU A 85 19.05 -4.89 22.51
CA GLU A 85 18.88 -4.52 21.09
C GLU A 85 17.83 -3.43 20.89
N LEU A 86 16.75 -3.45 21.69
CA LEU A 86 15.76 -2.38 21.66
C LEU A 86 16.30 -1.07 22.22
N ARG A 87 17.20 -1.10 23.21
CA ARG A 87 17.79 0.13 23.76
C ARG A 87 18.80 0.74 22.80
N THR A 88 19.66 -0.08 22.21
CA THR A 88 20.73 0.36 21.31
C THR A 88 20.26 0.64 19.89
N GLY A 89 19.11 0.08 19.48
CA GLY A 89 18.57 0.28 18.13
C GLY A 89 18.24 1.75 17.80
N PRO A 90 18.29 2.15 16.52
CA PRO A 90 18.07 3.53 16.09
C PRO A 90 16.61 3.98 16.33
N TRP A 91 16.42 5.20 16.85
CA TRP A 91 15.09 5.73 17.15
C TRP A 91 14.20 5.86 15.91
N LEU A 92 14.78 6.30 14.79
CA LEU A 92 14.06 6.46 13.52
C LEU A 92 13.58 5.11 12.98
N GLY A 93 14.34 4.03 13.21
CA GLY A 93 13.92 2.67 12.86
C GLY A 93 12.70 2.22 13.68
N LYS A 94 12.71 2.46 15.00
CA LYS A 94 11.58 2.14 15.88
C LYS A 94 10.31 2.89 15.47
N LEU A 95 10.43 4.19 15.18
CA LEU A 95 9.31 5.02 14.75
C LEU A 95 8.74 4.54 13.41
N ALA A 96 9.61 4.28 12.43
CA ALA A 96 9.21 3.76 11.12
C ALA A 96 8.54 2.39 11.23
N TYR A 97 9.10 1.48 12.04
CA TYR A 97 8.48 0.19 12.32
C TYR A 97 7.08 0.37 12.89
N LEU A 98 6.89 1.22 13.91
CA LEU A 98 5.59 1.36 14.59
C LEU A 98 4.52 2.07 13.77
N LEU A 99 4.89 3.17 13.12
CA LEU A 99 3.91 4.08 12.50
C LEU A 99 3.71 3.85 11.00
N ALA A 100 4.76 3.42 10.29
CA ALA A 100 4.73 3.35 8.83
C ALA A 100 4.72 1.91 8.29
N TRP A 101 5.44 0.99 8.94
CA TRP A 101 5.59 -0.37 8.42
C TRP A 101 4.47 -1.31 8.91
N PRO A 102 3.71 -1.97 8.03
CA PRO A 102 2.63 -2.88 8.48
C PRO A 102 3.11 -4.26 8.95
N GLY A 103 4.38 -4.63 8.70
CA GLY A 103 4.95 -5.90 9.16
C GLY A 103 5.10 -6.00 10.68
N ILE A 104 5.18 -7.24 11.16
CA ILE A 104 5.28 -7.58 12.60
C ILE A 104 6.74 -7.82 13.02
N ASP A 105 7.62 -8.15 12.08
CA ASP A 105 9.03 -8.37 12.38
C ASP A 105 9.78 -7.03 12.53
N ALA A 106 10.16 -6.69 13.77
CA ALA A 106 10.88 -5.45 14.06
C ALA A 106 12.37 -5.50 13.68
N ARG A 107 12.95 -6.69 13.47
CA ARG A 107 14.41 -6.87 13.27
C ARG A 107 15.00 -6.01 12.15
N PRO A 108 14.37 -5.88 10.96
CA PRO A 108 14.91 -5.05 9.88
C PRO A 108 15.10 -3.57 10.25
N PHE A 109 14.32 -3.07 11.22
CA PHE A 109 14.34 -1.68 11.65
C PHE A 109 15.25 -1.41 12.85
N LEU A 110 15.60 -2.47 13.59
CA LEU A 110 16.53 -2.40 14.72
C LEU A 110 17.98 -2.69 14.30
N ALA A 111 18.17 -3.40 13.20
CA ALA A 111 19.47 -3.74 12.64
C ALA A 111 20.18 -2.53 11.99
N ALA A 112 21.49 -2.68 11.77
CA ALA A 112 22.28 -1.72 11.00
C ALA A 112 21.74 -1.57 9.57
N ARG A 113 21.70 -0.32 9.10
CA ARG A 113 21.28 0.02 7.74
C ARG A 113 22.29 -0.51 6.73
N VAL A 114 21.79 -0.95 5.58
CA VAL A 114 22.64 -1.30 4.44
C VAL A 114 22.45 -0.34 3.28
N PRO A 115 23.50 -0.13 2.47
CA PRO A 115 23.36 0.58 1.21
C PRO A 115 22.28 -0.08 0.34
N PHE A 116 21.32 0.72 -0.11
CA PHE A 116 20.26 0.27 -1.00
C PHE A 116 20.78 0.14 -2.43
N VAL A 117 20.48 -0.99 -3.08
CA VAL A 117 20.76 -1.24 -4.49
C VAL A 117 19.56 -2.01 -5.08
N GLU A 118 18.57 -1.30 -5.64
CA GLU A 118 17.56 -1.91 -6.52
C GLU A 118 17.29 -1.03 -7.76
N ASP A 119 16.75 -1.65 -8.80
CA ASP A 119 16.51 -1.09 -10.13
C ASP A 119 15.31 -0.11 -10.22
N GLY A 120 14.60 0.14 -9.11
CA GLY A 120 13.42 1.00 -9.05
C GLY A 120 12.17 0.43 -9.75
N ARG A 121 12.25 -0.73 -10.40
CA ARG A 121 11.13 -1.30 -11.17
C ARG A 121 9.95 -1.67 -10.30
N ARG A 122 10.21 -2.29 -9.14
CA ARG A 122 9.15 -2.64 -8.18
C ARG A 122 8.42 -1.39 -7.71
N PHE A 123 9.15 -0.29 -7.46
CA PHE A 123 8.56 0.98 -7.08
C PHE A 123 7.64 1.52 -8.18
N GLY A 124 8.12 1.57 -9.43
CA GLY A 124 7.34 2.02 -10.58
C GLY A 124 6.08 1.19 -10.80
N PHE A 125 6.20 -0.14 -10.83
CA PHE A 125 5.02 -1.03 -10.93
C PHE A 125 4.07 -0.89 -9.74
N GLY A 126 4.60 -0.68 -8.54
CA GLY A 126 3.82 -0.39 -7.34
C GLY A 126 3.00 0.89 -7.49
N MET A 127 3.61 1.98 -7.97
CA MET A 127 2.91 3.23 -8.27
C MET A 127 1.81 3.04 -9.30
N VAL A 128 2.09 2.38 -10.42
CA VAL A 128 1.08 2.12 -11.46
C VAL A 128 -0.12 1.38 -10.88
N ARG A 129 0.10 0.30 -10.11
CA ARG A 129 -0.99 -0.45 -9.46
C ARG A 129 -1.74 0.40 -8.43
N LEU A 130 -1.03 1.21 -7.64
CA LEU A 130 -1.62 2.11 -6.66
C LEU A 130 -2.65 3.03 -7.33
N PHE A 131 -2.20 3.78 -8.33
CA PHE A 131 -3.04 4.78 -9.00
C PHE A 131 -4.11 4.15 -9.90
N VAL A 132 -3.85 3.03 -10.58
CA VAL A 132 -4.91 2.30 -11.31
C VAL A 132 -5.98 1.79 -10.35
N GLY A 133 -5.59 1.27 -9.18
CA GLY A 133 -6.54 0.85 -8.16
C GLY A 133 -7.34 2.03 -7.58
N VAL A 134 -6.69 3.14 -7.25
CA VAL A 134 -7.37 4.36 -6.75
C VAL A 134 -8.29 4.96 -7.81
N GLY A 135 -7.81 5.16 -9.04
CA GLY A 135 -8.58 5.70 -10.15
C GLY A 135 -9.76 4.80 -10.52
N GLY A 136 -9.56 3.48 -10.54
CA GLY A 136 -10.64 2.51 -10.72
C GLY A 136 -11.68 2.58 -9.61
N PHE A 137 -11.27 2.72 -8.34
CA PHE A 137 -12.20 2.89 -7.23
C PHE A 137 -13.01 4.19 -7.34
N LEU A 138 -12.36 5.32 -7.67
CA LEU A 138 -13.02 6.61 -7.87
C LEU A 138 -14.00 6.57 -9.05
N LEU A 139 -13.64 5.89 -10.14
CA LEU A 139 -14.52 5.69 -11.29
C LEU A 139 -15.77 4.89 -10.91
N LEU A 140 -15.60 3.78 -10.18
CA LEU A 140 -16.74 2.99 -9.69
C LEU A 140 -17.65 3.81 -8.75
N ALA A 141 -17.06 4.68 -7.92
CA ALA A 141 -17.82 5.60 -7.08
C ALA A 141 -18.58 6.65 -7.91
N GLY A 142 -17.98 7.19 -8.97
CA GLY A 142 -18.66 8.10 -9.91
C GLY A 142 -19.84 7.46 -10.66
N LEU A 143 -19.80 6.14 -10.88
CA LEU A 143 -20.86 5.37 -11.55
C LEU A 143 -21.97 4.86 -10.60
N ALA A 144 -21.80 4.99 -9.28
CA ALA A 144 -22.83 4.69 -8.29
C ALA A 144 -24.02 5.69 -8.39
N PRO A 145 -25.24 5.39 -7.91
CA PRO A 145 -25.68 4.16 -7.21
C PRO A 145 -26.20 3.05 -8.13
N ASN A 146 -26.14 3.22 -9.46
CA ASN A 146 -26.86 2.38 -10.42
C ASN A 146 -26.41 0.90 -10.46
N PHE A 147 -25.30 0.55 -9.80
CA PHE A 147 -24.74 -0.80 -9.78
C PHE A 147 -24.12 -1.17 -8.43
N SER A 148 -24.19 -2.46 -8.08
CA SER A 148 -23.46 -3.03 -6.94
C SER A 148 -22.05 -3.44 -7.35
N PHE A 149 -21.10 -2.52 -7.23
CA PHE A 149 -19.70 -2.75 -7.62
C PHE A 149 -18.85 -3.41 -6.53
N GLY A 150 -19.45 -4.10 -5.55
CA GLY A 150 -18.73 -4.57 -4.35
C GLY A 150 -17.47 -5.42 -4.64
N TRP A 151 -17.51 -6.30 -5.64
CA TRP A 151 -16.34 -7.10 -6.03
C TRP A 151 -15.27 -6.30 -6.78
N LEU A 152 -15.68 -5.43 -7.70
CA LEU A 152 -14.74 -4.55 -8.43
C LEU A 152 -14.09 -3.54 -7.48
N ALA A 153 -14.84 -3.03 -6.50
CA ALA A 153 -14.31 -2.16 -5.45
C ALA A 153 -13.28 -2.90 -4.58
N ILE A 154 -13.54 -4.16 -4.17
CA ILE A 154 -12.54 -4.98 -3.48
C ILE A 154 -11.29 -5.17 -4.35
N ALA A 155 -11.45 -5.49 -5.63
CA ALA A 155 -10.32 -5.66 -6.55
C ALA A 155 -9.49 -4.37 -6.67
N ALA A 156 -10.16 -3.21 -6.80
CA ALA A 156 -9.52 -1.90 -6.85
C ALA A 156 -8.76 -1.58 -5.55
N ILE A 157 -9.33 -1.88 -4.39
CA ILE A 157 -8.68 -1.71 -3.08
C ILE A 157 -7.46 -2.64 -2.92
N LEU A 158 -7.58 -3.92 -3.31
CA LEU A 158 -6.46 -4.87 -3.25
C LEU A 158 -5.33 -4.44 -4.18
N LEU A 159 -5.65 -3.99 -5.39
CA LEU A 159 -4.68 -3.48 -6.34
C LEU A 159 -3.99 -2.22 -5.79
N ALA A 160 -4.77 -1.28 -5.25
CA ALA A 160 -4.26 -0.03 -4.72
C ALA A 160 -3.35 -0.25 -3.50
N VAL A 161 -3.85 -0.95 -2.48
CA VAL A 161 -3.21 -1.02 -1.16
C VAL A 161 -2.23 -2.19 -1.06
N HIS A 162 -2.68 -3.40 -1.42
CA HIS A 162 -1.91 -4.62 -1.15
C HIS A 162 -0.84 -4.86 -2.22
N LEU A 163 -1.09 -4.47 -3.47
CA LEU A 163 -0.14 -4.68 -4.56
C LEU A 163 0.59 -3.41 -4.99
N GLY A 164 -0.03 -2.24 -4.82
CA GLY A 164 0.53 -0.96 -5.22
C GLY A 164 1.31 -0.28 -4.10
N PHE A 165 0.59 0.25 -3.11
CA PHE A 165 1.17 0.95 -1.95
C PHE A 165 2.19 0.10 -1.20
N SER A 166 1.92 -1.21 -1.05
CA SER A 166 2.84 -2.11 -0.35
C SER A 166 4.19 -2.30 -1.05
N ASP A 167 4.21 -2.36 -2.39
CA ASP A 167 5.45 -2.44 -3.18
C ASP A 167 6.21 -1.12 -3.08
N ALA A 168 5.51 0.01 -3.19
CA ALA A 168 6.08 1.33 -3.01
C ALA A 168 6.72 1.53 -1.64
N LEU A 169 5.97 1.20 -0.58
CA LEU A 169 6.43 1.32 0.81
C LEU A 169 7.63 0.41 1.08
N THR A 170 7.66 -0.78 0.49
CA THR A 170 8.81 -1.69 0.58
C THR A 170 10.06 -1.02 0.01
N GLU A 171 9.96 -0.45 -1.19
CA GLU A 171 11.11 0.18 -1.84
C GLU A 171 11.55 1.48 -1.14
N VAL A 172 10.61 2.28 -0.64
CA VAL A 172 10.95 3.43 0.22
C VAL A 172 11.70 2.97 1.46
N ALA A 173 11.23 1.93 2.16
CA ALA A 173 11.89 1.41 3.34
C ALA A 173 13.30 0.87 3.04
N LYS A 174 13.47 0.18 1.91
CA LYS A 174 14.79 -0.26 1.46
C LYS A 174 15.70 0.91 1.09
N ALA A 175 15.19 1.98 0.47
CA ALA A 175 15.94 3.20 0.18
C ALA A 175 16.46 3.92 1.44
N PHE A 176 15.75 3.80 2.56
CA PHE A 176 16.25 4.22 3.89
C PHE A 176 17.28 3.25 4.50
N GLY A 177 17.63 2.17 3.80
CA GLY A 177 18.61 1.16 4.17
C GLY A 177 18.09 0.04 5.06
N TRP A 178 16.77 -0.09 5.24
CA TRP A 178 16.20 -1.17 6.04
C TRP A 178 16.08 -2.46 5.21
N LYS A 179 16.51 -3.59 5.80
CA LYS A 179 16.49 -4.93 5.16
C LYS A 179 15.10 -5.55 5.17
N VAL A 180 14.10 -4.81 4.71
CA VAL A 180 12.73 -5.30 4.63
C VAL A 180 12.55 -6.20 3.42
N ARG A 181 11.64 -7.16 3.55
CA ARG A 181 11.17 -7.95 2.41
C ARG A 181 9.82 -7.41 1.93
N PRO A 182 9.44 -7.63 0.66
CA PRO A 182 8.14 -7.22 0.17
C PRO A 182 7.00 -7.78 1.01
N LEU A 183 5.99 -6.96 1.28
CA LEU A 183 4.79 -7.35 2.02
C LEU A 183 3.95 -8.36 1.23
N PHE A 184 3.90 -8.16 -0.09
CA PHE A 184 3.32 -9.05 -1.10
C PHE A 184 4.33 -9.23 -2.23
N ASP A 185 4.63 -10.47 -2.61
CA ASP A 185 5.72 -10.79 -3.53
C ASP A 185 5.27 -11.56 -4.76
N ALA A 186 4.73 -10.82 -5.74
CA ALA A 186 4.17 -11.34 -6.99
C ALA A 186 3.32 -12.60 -6.76
N PRO A 187 2.23 -12.53 -5.97
CA PRO A 187 1.43 -13.70 -5.58
C PRO A 187 0.86 -14.47 -6.79
N TRP A 188 0.63 -13.80 -7.92
CA TRP A 188 0.20 -14.44 -9.18
C TRP A 188 1.25 -15.36 -9.83
N ARG A 189 2.51 -15.35 -9.36
CA ARG A 189 3.56 -16.26 -9.84
C ARG A 189 3.68 -17.55 -9.02
N SER A 190 2.81 -17.73 -8.01
CA SER A 190 2.85 -18.91 -7.13
C SER A 190 2.57 -20.19 -7.91
N THR A 191 3.39 -21.22 -7.75
CA THR A 191 3.16 -22.54 -8.38
C THR A 191 2.66 -23.60 -7.40
N SER A 192 2.63 -23.27 -6.11
CA SER A 192 2.06 -24.08 -5.02
C SER A 192 1.27 -23.21 -4.02
N LEU A 193 0.30 -23.80 -3.33
CA LEU A 193 -0.46 -23.11 -2.26
C LEU A 193 0.45 -22.78 -1.08
N LEU A 194 1.38 -23.69 -0.75
CA LEU A 194 2.38 -23.41 0.27
C LEU A 194 3.22 -22.17 -0.08
N ASP A 195 3.69 -22.04 -1.33
CA ASP A 195 4.45 -20.86 -1.77
C ASP A 195 3.62 -19.57 -1.68
N PHE A 196 2.36 -19.63 -2.12
CA PHE A 196 1.42 -18.51 -1.99
C PHE A 196 1.27 -18.05 -0.53
N TRP A 197 0.86 -18.94 0.37
CA TRP A 197 0.50 -18.60 1.75
C TRP A 197 1.69 -18.38 2.69
N SER A 198 2.87 -18.94 2.40
CA SER A 198 4.03 -18.83 3.31
C SER A 198 5.06 -17.78 2.87
N ARG A 199 5.09 -17.39 1.60
CA ARG A 199 6.14 -16.51 1.06
C ARG A 199 5.62 -15.29 0.34
N ARG A 200 4.57 -15.42 -0.47
CA ARG A 200 4.18 -14.38 -1.44
C ARG A 200 2.98 -13.55 -1.04
N TRP A 201 2.07 -14.09 -0.26
CA TRP A 201 0.87 -13.39 0.21
C TRP A 201 0.99 -12.98 1.67
N ASN A 202 0.70 -11.71 1.95
CA ASN A 202 0.48 -11.17 3.28
C ASN A 202 1.57 -11.54 4.31
N ARG A 203 2.80 -11.12 4.03
CA ARG A 203 3.96 -11.35 4.91
C ARG A 203 3.76 -10.89 6.35
N PRO A 204 3.08 -9.77 6.67
CA PRO A 204 2.78 -9.41 8.06
C PRO A 204 2.09 -10.53 8.85
N PHE A 205 1.14 -11.25 8.25
CA PHE A 205 0.48 -12.38 8.89
C PHE A 205 1.41 -13.59 9.03
N VAL A 206 2.27 -13.86 8.04
CA VAL A 206 3.28 -14.92 8.14
C VAL A 206 4.24 -14.65 9.31
N GLU A 207 4.68 -13.41 9.46
CA GLU A 207 5.54 -12.96 10.57
C GLU A 207 4.82 -13.11 11.91
N MET A 208 3.56 -12.67 12.01
CA MET A 208 2.72 -12.83 13.20
C MET A 208 2.62 -14.29 13.62
N ASN A 209 2.26 -15.18 12.68
CA ASN A 209 2.11 -16.59 12.93
C ASN A 209 3.40 -17.22 13.45
N ARG A 210 4.53 -16.92 12.79
CA ARG A 210 5.85 -17.41 13.19
C ARG A 210 6.26 -16.96 14.60
N ILE A 211 5.92 -15.72 14.99
CA ILE A 211 6.32 -15.15 16.28
C ILE A 211 5.42 -15.65 17.41
N PHE A 212 4.10 -15.67 17.21
CA PHE A 212 3.14 -15.87 18.31
C PHE A 212 2.53 -17.27 18.39
N PHE A 213 2.31 -17.95 17.26
CA PHE A 213 1.43 -19.13 17.23
C PHE A 213 2.17 -20.42 16.85
N THR A 214 2.96 -20.40 15.77
CA THR A 214 3.60 -21.60 15.22
C THR A 214 4.52 -22.33 16.21
N PRO A 215 5.38 -21.67 17.02
CA PRO A 215 6.26 -22.37 17.96
C PRO A 215 5.48 -23.18 19.01
N PHE A 216 4.41 -22.58 19.56
CA PHE A 216 3.53 -23.23 20.53
C PHE A 216 2.78 -24.40 19.89
N LEU A 217 2.14 -24.18 18.74
CA LEU A 217 1.38 -25.22 18.04
C LEU A 217 2.28 -26.39 17.61
N THR A 218 3.50 -26.12 17.16
CA THR A 218 4.43 -27.18 16.74
C THR A 218 4.81 -28.08 17.92
N ARG A 219 4.96 -27.49 19.11
CA ARG A 219 5.27 -28.23 20.34
C ARG A 219 4.10 -29.08 20.83
N THR A 220 2.86 -28.63 20.63
CA THR A 220 1.67 -29.30 21.17
C THR A 220 1.04 -30.31 20.23
N VAL A 221 0.94 -30.01 18.93
CA VAL A 221 0.21 -30.83 17.94
C VAL A 221 1.09 -31.26 16.75
N GLY A 222 2.41 -31.04 16.83
CA GLY A 222 3.37 -31.38 15.78
C GLY A 222 3.27 -30.48 14.54
N VAL A 223 4.14 -30.71 13.56
CA VAL A 223 4.30 -29.83 12.39
C VAL A 223 3.03 -29.76 11.53
N ARG A 224 2.42 -30.92 11.20
CA ARG A 224 1.19 -30.95 10.37
C ARG A 224 0.01 -30.28 11.08
N GLY A 225 -0.15 -30.55 12.38
CA GLY A 225 -1.15 -29.89 13.21
C GLY A 225 -0.92 -28.39 13.30
N ALA A 226 0.34 -27.95 13.41
CA ALA A 226 0.68 -26.53 13.47
C ALA A 226 0.38 -25.80 12.16
N ILE A 227 0.60 -26.42 11.00
CA ILE A 227 0.20 -25.85 9.70
C ILE A 227 -1.31 -25.60 9.70
N PHE A 228 -2.12 -26.62 9.97
CA PHE A 228 -3.57 -26.49 9.95
C PHE A 228 -4.08 -25.51 11.03
N GLY A 229 -3.57 -25.62 12.25
CA GLY A 229 -3.92 -24.73 13.36
C GLY A 229 -3.58 -23.27 13.08
N THR A 230 -2.48 -22.99 12.37
CA THR A 230 -2.14 -21.62 11.94
C THR A 230 -3.19 -21.05 10.96
N PHE A 231 -3.69 -21.87 10.03
CA PHE A 231 -4.80 -21.47 9.16
C PHE A 231 -6.09 -21.23 9.94
N LEU A 232 -6.43 -22.07 10.92
CA LEU A 232 -7.61 -21.85 11.78
C LEU A 232 -7.52 -20.54 12.58
N ILE A 233 -6.36 -20.26 13.18
CA ILE A 233 -6.12 -18.98 13.88
C ILE A 233 -6.26 -17.81 12.90
N SER A 234 -5.73 -17.94 11.69
CA SER A 234 -5.91 -16.91 10.65
C SER A 234 -7.38 -16.73 10.30
N GLY A 235 -8.15 -17.81 10.19
CA GLY A 235 -9.60 -17.77 10.02
C GLY A 235 -10.30 -16.97 11.11
N ILE A 236 -9.99 -17.23 12.37
CA ILE A 236 -10.54 -16.48 13.52
C ILE A 236 -10.18 -14.99 13.45
N LEU A 237 -8.93 -14.66 13.12
CA LEU A 237 -8.52 -13.26 12.97
C LEU A 237 -9.25 -12.56 11.82
N HIS A 238 -9.58 -13.29 10.74
CA HIS A 238 -10.39 -12.73 9.64
C HIS A 238 -11.88 -12.67 9.98
N GLU A 239 -12.44 -13.54 10.83
CA GLU A 239 -13.78 -13.34 11.40
C GLU A 239 -13.82 -12.02 12.18
N LEU A 240 -12.79 -11.73 12.98
CA LEU A 240 -12.67 -10.45 13.69
C LEU A 240 -12.52 -9.25 12.76
N ALA A 241 -11.85 -9.40 11.61
CA ALA A 241 -11.63 -8.32 10.66
C ALA A 241 -12.79 -8.14 9.64
N ILE A 242 -13.65 -9.14 9.46
CA ILE A 242 -14.66 -9.15 8.37
C ILE A 242 -16.07 -9.35 8.94
N SER A 243 -16.33 -10.49 9.58
CA SER A 243 -17.67 -10.84 10.10
C SER A 243 -18.08 -9.96 11.29
N TYR A 244 -17.15 -9.67 12.21
CA TYR A 244 -17.41 -8.83 13.37
C TYR A 244 -17.79 -7.38 13.00
N PRO A 245 -17.06 -6.68 12.09
CA PRO A 245 -17.47 -5.37 11.61
C PRO A 245 -18.81 -5.39 10.90
N ALA A 246 -19.07 -6.43 10.11
CA ALA A 246 -20.37 -6.62 9.45
C ALA A 246 -21.51 -6.93 10.43
N GLY A 247 -21.19 -7.46 11.62
CA GLY A 247 -22.16 -7.98 12.57
C GLY A 247 -22.88 -9.26 12.12
N ALA A 248 -22.44 -9.87 11.01
CA ALA A 248 -23.07 -11.03 10.37
C ALA A 248 -22.08 -11.75 9.45
N GLY A 249 -22.48 -12.90 8.89
CA GLY A 249 -21.64 -13.69 7.97
C GLY A 249 -20.56 -14.54 8.66
N TRP A 250 -20.75 -14.82 9.95
CA TRP A 250 -19.87 -15.67 10.75
C TRP A 250 -19.65 -17.05 10.13
N GLY A 251 -18.43 -17.56 10.27
CA GLY A 251 -18.02 -18.89 9.81
C GLY A 251 -17.48 -18.91 8.38
N GLY A 252 -17.76 -17.89 7.56
CA GLY A 252 -17.26 -17.79 6.19
C GLY A 252 -15.73 -17.70 6.12
N PRO A 253 -15.11 -16.65 6.72
CA PRO A 253 -13.65 -16.55 6.80
C PRO A 253 -12.97 -17.77 7.45
N LEU A 254 -13.54 -18.32 8.53
CA LEU A 254 -13.01 -19.52 9.16
C LEU A 254 -13.02 -20.72 8.20
N ALA A 255 -14.13 -20.95 7.50
CA ALA A 255 -14.26 -22.03 6.52
C ALA A 255 -13.29 -21.83 5.34
N TYR A 256 -13.11 -20.60 4.86
CA TYR A 256 -12.14 -20.27 3.81
C TYR A 256 -10.73 -20.71 4.21
N PHE A 257 -10.24 -20.27 5.37
CA PHE A 257 -8.88 -20.61 5.79
C PHE A 257 -8.73 -22.08 6.18
N ALA A 258 -9.76 -22.72 6.75
CA ALA A 258 -9.76 -24.16 7.01
C ALA A 258 -9.59 -24.96 5.70
N LEU A 259 -10.33 -24.58 4.65
CA LEU A 259 -10.19 -25.17 3.32
C LEU A 259 -8.77 -24.98 2.77
N GLN A 260 -8.22 -23.77 2.83
CA GLN A 260 -6.86 -23.49 2.38
C GLN A 260 -5.82 -24.31 3.14
N GLY A 261 -5.95 -24.42 4.47
CA GLY A 261 -5.04 -25.19 5.30
C GLY A 261 -5.07 -26.69 4.99
N LEU A 262 -6.27 -27.25 4.77
CA LEU A 262 -6.43 -28.64 4.35
C LEU A 262 -5.79 -28.87 2.97
N LEU A 263 -6.05 -27.98 2.01
CA LEU A 263 -5.52 -28.08 0.66
C LEU A 263 -3.98 -27.96 0.65
N VAL A 264 -3.38 -27.11 1.47
CA VAL A 264 -1.92 -27.05 1.65
C VAL A 264 -1.35 -28.37 2.17
N LEU A 265 -2.03 -29.04 3.10
CA LEU A 265 -1.57 -30.32 3.66
C LEU A 265 -1.64 -31.47 2.64
N ILE A 266 -2.68 -31.49 1.80
CA ILE A 266 -2.86 -32.56 0.82
C ILE A 266 -2.26 -32.22 -0.55
N GLU A 267 -1.85 -30.98 -0.80
CA GLU A 267 -1.35 -30.48 -2.09
C GLU A 267 -0.27 -31.37 -2.70
N ARG A 268 0.62 -31.96 -1.89
CA ARG A 268 1.67 -32.88 -2.38
C ARG A 268 1.11 -34.16 -3.04
N ARG A 269 -0.13 -34.53 -2.72
CA ARG A 269 -0.84 -35.70 -3.28
C ARG A 269 -1.71 -35.35 -4.49
N LEU A 270 -1.89 -34.06 -4.78
CA LEU A 270 -2.65 -33.62 -5.93
C LEU A 270 -1.74 -33.49 -7.17
N PRO A 271 -2.22 -33.85 -8.37
CA PRO A 271 -1.43 -33.77 -9.59
C PRO A 271 -1.29 -32.34 -10.12
N PHE A 272 -2.13 -31.42 -9.66
CA PHE A 272 -2.20 -30.05 -10.17
C PHE A 272 -1.10 -29.16 -9.61
N ARG A 273 -0.50 -28.35 -10.49
CA ARG A 273 0.56 -27.38 -10.17
C ARG A 273 0.40 -26.14 -11.03
N GLY A 274 1.05 -25.06 -10.59
CA GLY A 274 1.22 -23.86 -11.40
C GLY A 274 0.22 -22.74 -11.08
N PRO A 275 0.40 -21.56 -11.69
CA PRO A 275 -0.27 -20.33 -11.29
C PRO A 275 -1.79 -20.36 -11.44
N LEU A 276 -2.30 -20.96 -12.52
CA LEU A 276 -3.75 -21.04 -12.76
C LEU A 276 -4.44 -21.87 -11.68
N TRP A 277 -3.86 -23.02 -11.31
CA TRP A 277 -4.39 -23.86 -10.25
C TRP A 277 -4.40 -23.13 -8.90
N VAL A 278 -3.30 -22.47 -8.53
CA VAL A 278 -3.26 -21.67 -7.29
C VAL A 278 -4.32 -20.59 -7.32
N ALA A 279 -4.44 -19.86 -8.43
CA ALA A 279 -5.44 -18.81 -8.58
C ALA A 279 -6.87 -19.35 -8.44
N SER A 280 -7.20 -20.49 -9.06
CA SER A 280 -8.52 -21.11 -8.93
C SER A 280 -8.86 -21.47 -7.48
N ILE A 281 -7.91 -22.05 -6.75
CA ILE A 281 -8.12 -22.46 -5.35
C ILE A 281 -8.18 -21.27 -4.39
N VAL A 282 -7.40 -20.21 -4.64
CA VAL A 282 -7.40 -19.02 -3.79
C VAL A 282 -8.62 -18.14 -4.08
N LEU A 283 -8.95 -17.93 -5.36
CA LEU A 283 -9.99 -17.01 -5.80
C LEU A 283 -11.39 -17.62 -5.78
N GLY A 284 -11.53 -18.90 -6.13
CA GLY A 284 -12.83 -19.59 -6.18
C GLY A 284 -13.65 -19.46 -4.89
N PRO A 285 -13.09 -19.77 -3.70
CA PRO A 285 -13.80 -19.66 -2.44
C PRO A 285 -13.80 -18.25 -1.83
N LEU A 286 -13.34 -17.20 -2.55
CA LEU A 286 -13.36 -15.82 -2.04
C LEU A 286 -14.73 -15.34 -1.52
N PRO A 287 -15.89 -15.77 -2.06
CA PRO A 287 -17.19 -15.41 -1.49
C PRO A 287 -17.39 -15.86 -0.02
N LEU A 288 -16.66 -16.88 0.44
CA LEU A 288 -16.64 -17.25 1.86
C LEU A 288 -15.89 -16.20 2.69
N LEU A 289 -14.76 -15.71 2.18
CA LEU A 289 -13.94 -14.71 2.85
C LEU A 289 -14.61 -13.33 2.83
N PHE A 290 -14.98 -12.83 1.65
CA PHE A 290 -15.66 -11.54 1.47
C PHE A 290 -17.16 -11.75 1.27
N HIS A 291 -17.81 -12.32 2.28
CA HIS A 291 -19.23 -12.63 2.27
C HIS A 291 -20.11 -11.38 2.03
N GLN A 292 -21.35 -11.61 1.60
CA GLN A 292 -22.28 -10.54 1.21
C GLN A 292 -22.51 -9.52 2.33
N ALA A 293 -22.66 -9.97 3.58
CA ALA A 293 -22.88 -9.05 4.71
C ALA A 293 -21.72 -8.05 4.89
N PHE A 294 -20.46 -8.48 4.74
CA PHE A 294 -19.32 -7.57 4.81
C PHE A 294 -19.31 -6.58 3.65
N ARG A 295 -19.56 -7.05 2.43
CA ARG A 295 -19.65 -6.17 1.26
C ARG A 295 -20.75 -5.12 1.44
N ALA A 296 -21.92 -5.50 1.96
CA ALA A 296 -23.04 -4.61 2.20
C ALA A 296 -22.81 -3.64 3.38
N ALA A 297 -22.08 -4.05 4.42
CA ALA A 297 -21.86 -3.23 5.61
C ALA A 297 -20.64 -2.29 5.51
N ILE A 298 -19.62 -2.64 4.71
CA ILE A 298 -18.35 -1.91 4.63
C ILE A 298 -18.09 -1.41 3.22
N ILE A 299 -18.04 -2.31 2.23
CA ILE A 299 -17.55 -1.96 0.89
C ILE A 299 -18.53 -1.05 0.15
N VAL A 300 -19.81 -1.42 0.08
CA VAL A 300 -20.84 -0.63 -0.61
C VAL A 300 -21.02 0.74 0.06
N PRO A 301 -21.15 0.85 1.40
CA PRO A 301 -21.21 2.15 2.07
C PRO A 301 -19.95 2.99 1.86
N PHE A 302 -18.77 2.38 1.73
CA PHE A 302 -17.55 3.12 1.42
C PHE A 302 -17.55 3.69 -0.01
N VAL A 303 -18.04 2.92 -0.99
CA VAL A 303 -18.26 3.42 -2.35
C VAL A 303 -19.31 4.53 -2.37
N GLN A 304 -20.43 4.36 -1.66
CA GLN A 304 -21.50 5.38 -1.54
C GLN A 304 -21.00 6.64 -0.84
N TRP A 305 -20.28 6.53 0.27
CA TRP A 305 -19.67 7.68 0.94
C TRP A 305 -18.73 8.43 0.01
N THR A 306 -17.95 7.70 -0.80
CA THR A 306 -17.06 8.33 -1.79
C THR A 306 -17.88 9.01 -2.89
N HIS A 307 -18.94 8.38 -3.38
CA HIS A 307 -19.90 8.95 -4.33
C HIS A 307 -20.50 10.25 -3.80
N ASP A 308 -21.06 10.24 -2.59
CA ASP A 308 -21.66 11.41 -1.95
C ASP A 308 -20.67 12.56 -1.81
N ARG A 309 -19.39 12.25 -1.52
CA ARG A 309 -18.32 13.26 -1.47
C ARG A 309 -17.99 13.82 -2.84
N LEU A 310 -17.95 12.97 -3.88
CA LEU A 310 -17.75 13.43 -5.26
C LEU A 310 -18.91 14.32 -5.73
N ILE A 311 -20.16 13.96 -5.42
CA ILE A 311 -21.35 14.77 -5.72
C ILE A 311 -21.35 16.09 -4.92
N ALA A 312 -21.02 16.05 -3.62
CA ALA A 312 -21.00 17.25 -2.77
C ALA A 312 -19.91 18.26 -3.18
N ILE A 313 -18.75 17.78 -3.64
CA ILE A 313 -17.72 18.65 -4.22
C ILE A 313 -18.19 19.15 -5.59
N GLY A 314 -18.98 18.37 -6.31
CA GLY A 314 -19.27 18.49 -7.74
C GLY A 314 -18.17 17.80 -8.53
N VAL A 315 -18.54 16.85 -9.40
CA VAL A 315 -17.57 16.07 -10.19
C VAL A 315 -16.68 17.01 -11.02
N GLU A 316 -17.27 18.03 -11.66
CA GLU A 316 -16.54 19.06 -12.39
C GLU A 316 -15.51 19.78 -11.51
N ARG A 317 -15.88 20.14 -10.27
CA ARG A 317 -14.96 20.79 -9.35
C ARG A 317 -13.84 19.85 -8.89
N ALA A 318 -14.14 18.58 -8.64
CA ALA A 318 -13.14 17.58 -8.29
C ALA A 318 -12.12 17.38 -9.43
N VAL A 319 -12.61 17.30 -10.67
CA VAL A 319 -11.76 17.19 -11.86
C VAL A 319 -10.99 18.49 -12.09
N SER A 320 -11.60 19.65 -11.87
CA SER A 320 -10.92 20.95 -11.93
C SER A 320 -9.76 21.03 -10.94
N ILE A 321 -9.95 20.58 -9.70
CA ILE A 321 -8.88 20.48 -8.69
C ILE A 321 -7.78 19.52 -9.14
N LEU A 322 -8.15 18.36 -9.72
CA LEU A 322 -7.17 17.43 -10.29
C LEU A 322 -6.35 18.09 -11.40
N ILE A 323 -6.99 18.77 -12.36
CA ILE A 323 -6.31 19.47 -13.46
C ILE A 323 -5.34 20.53 -12.93
N ILE A 324 -5.75 21.31 -11.93
CA ILE A 324 -4.86 22.27 -11.26
C ILE A 324 -3.66 21.54 -10.63
N GLY A 325 -3.92 20.44 -9.92
CA GLY A 325 -2.89 19.58 -9.35
C GLY A 325 -1.91 19.04 -10.41
N LEU A 326 -2.41 18.65 -11.58
CA LEU A 326 -1.59 18.19 -12.71
C LEU A 326 -0.71 19.32 -13.28
N GLY A 327 -1.25 20.52 -13.43
CA GLY A 327 -0.49 21.70 -13.86
C GLY A 327 0.65 22.04 -12.88
N VAL A 328 0.33 22.12 -11.58
CA VAL A 328 1.31 22.39 -10.52
C VAL A 328 2.36 21.27 -10.42
N ALA A 329 1.94 20.01 -10.48
CA ALA A 329 2.83 18.86 -10.40
C ALA A 329 3.90 18.88 -11.51
N GLN A 330 3.54 19.27 -12.73
CA GLN A 330 4.50 19.42 -13.81
C GLN A 330 5.51 20.53 -13.53
N LEU A 331 5.07 21.67 -13.00
CA LEU A 331 5.98 22.76 -12.63
C LEU A 331 6.90 22.37 -11.47
N LEU A 332 6.46 21.51 -10.54
CA LEU A 332 7.30 20.99 -9.47
C LEU A 332 8.49 20.16 -10.00
N VAL A 333 8.41 19.59 -11.20
CA VAL A 333 9.55 18.90 -11.83
C VAL A 333 10.73 19.84 -12.00
N LEU A 334 10.49 21.14 -12.19
CA LEU A 334 11.54 22.16 -12.35
C LEU A 334 12.43 22.28 -11.11
N LEU A 335 11.91 22.00 -9.91
CA LEU A 335 12.71 21.98 -8.68
C LEU A 335 13.77 20.88 -8.74
N ALA A 336 13.44 19.72 -9.33
CA ALA A 336 14.40 18.67 -9.56
C ALA A 336 15.34 19.02 -10.72
N SER A 337 14.82 19.53 -11.84
CA SER A 337 15.60 19.92 -13.02
C SER A 337 16.69 20.94 -12.68
N PHE A 338 16.39 21.92 -11.82
CA PHE A 338 17.35 22.91 -11.34
C PHE A 338 18.54 22.29 -10.60
N GLN A 339 18.32 21.17 -9.90
CA GLN A 339 19.36 20.48 -9.14
C GLN A 339 20.21 19.53 -9.99
N VAL A 340 19.75 19.13 -11.18
CA VAL A 340 20.44 18.13 -12.02
C VAL A 340 21.89 18.50 -12.31
N PRO A 341 22.24 19.74 -12.74
CA PRO A 341 23.62 20.07 -13.08
C PRO A 341 24.59 19.93 -11.90
N SER A 342 24.15 20.24 -10.67
CA SER A 342 24.99 20.09 -9.48
C SER A 342 25.06 18.64 -9.02
N ARG A 343 23.93 17.93 -9.00
CA ARG A 343 23.84 16.53 -8.53
C ARG A 343 24.55 15.54 -9.44
N LEU A 344 24.56 15.80 -10.74
CA LEU A 344 25.30 15.00 -11.72
C LEU A 344 26.71 15.54 -12.01
N ARG A 345 27.18 16.53 -11.22
CA ARG A 345 28.52 17.13 -11.35
C ARG A 345 28.84 17.58 -12.76
N TRP A 346 27.89 18.21 -13.45
CA TRP A 346 28.05 18.63 -14.84
C TRP A 346 29.23 19.58 -15.05
N ARG A 347 29.61 20.35 -14.02
CA ARG A 347 30.83 21.19 -14.06
C ARG A 347 32.12 20.39 -14.25
N GLU A 348 32.15 19.14 -13.79
CA GLU A 348 33.31 18.25 -13.88
C GLU A 348 33.17 17.26 -15.05
N GLU A 349 31.96 16.74 -15.26
CA GLU A 349 31.70 15.66 -16.23
C GLU A 349 31.47 16.18 -17.67
N LEU A 350 30.75 17.30 -17.87
CA LEU A 350 30.48 17.79 -19.23
C LEU A 350 31.74 18.24 -19.97
N PRO A 351 32.73 18.92 -19.36
CA PRO A 351 33.96 19.29 -20.06
C PRO A 351 34.75 18.11 -20.62
N ARG A 352 34.51 16.88 -20.13
CA ARG A 352 35.13 15.64 -20.64
C ARG A 352 34.53 15.20 -21.98
N LEU A 353 33.34 15.68 -22.33
CA LEU A 353 32.70 15.43 -23.62
C LEU A 353 33.22 16.42 -24.68
N GLY A 354 33.16 16.03 -25.95
CA GLY A 354 33.47 16.95 -27.06
C GLY A 354 32.57 18.20 -27.06
N PRO A 355 33.04 19.37 -27.54
CA PRO A 355 32.30 20.64 -27.47
C PRO A 355 30.89 20.58 -28.08
N PHE A 356 30.71 19.79 -29.14
CA PHE A 356 29.39 19.56 -29.75
C PHE A 356 28.42 18.86 -28.79
N ASN A 357 28.86 17.77 -28.13
CA ASN A 357 28.02 17.01 -27.19
C ASN A 357 27.68 17.82 -25.94
N GLN A 358 28.57 18.71 -25.50
CA GLN A 358 28.28 19.66 -24.42
C GLN A 358 27.13 20.60 -24.80
N LYS A 359 27.21 21.21 -25.99
CA LYS A 359 26.13 22.07 -26.51
C LYS A 359 24.83 21.29 -26.65
N LEU A 360 24.89 20.07 -27.20
CA LEU A 360 23.74 19.19 -27.38
C LEU A 360 23.02 18.92 -26.06
N MET A 361 23.76 18.61 -24.99
CA MET A 361 23.19 18.35 -23.67
C MET A 361 22.46 19.58 -23.11
N TRP A 362 23.04 20.78 -23.25
CA TRP A 362 22.39 22.02 -22.83
C TRP A 362 21.18 22.36 -23.69
N THR A 363 21.25 22.15 -25.01
CA THR A 363 20.12 22.35 -25.92
C THR A 363 18.96 21.43 -25.54
N TYR A 364 19.19 20.13 -25.37
CA TYR A 364 18.15 19.19 -24.96
C TYR A 364 17.61 19.49 -23.56
N GLY A 365 18.47 19.81 -22.59
CA GLY A 365 18.04 20.25 -21.26
C GLY A 365 17.14 21.48 -21.32
N SER A 366 17.47 22.47 -22.15
CA SER A 366 16.66 23.68 -22.33
C SER A 366 15.30 23.39 -22.95
N PHE A 367 15.24 22.52 -23.97
CA PHE A 367 13.99 22.10 -24.59
C PHE A 367 13.11 21.33 -23.60
N ILE A 368 13.68 20.43 -22.80
CA ILE A 368 12.94 19.71 -21.76
C ILE A 368 12.33 20.67 -20.73
N VAL A 369 13.12 21.63 -20.24
CA VAL A 369 12.62 22.65 -19.29
C VAL A 369 11.50 23.47 -19.91
N PHE A 370 11.69 23.95 -21.15
CA PHE A 370 10.66 24.69 -21.88
C PHE A 370 9.39 23.87 -22.03
N THR A 371 9.49 22.61 -22.46
CA THR A 371 8.36 21.69 -22.62
C THR A 371 7.62 21.48 -21.29
N ILE A 372 8.32 21.29 -20.17
CA ILE A 372 7.69 21.15 -18.85
C ILE A 372 6.94 22.42 -18.45
N VAL A 373 7.55 23.61 -18.64
CA VAL A 373 6.89 24.89 -18.38
C VAL A 373 5.67 25.04 -19.26
N ALA A 374 5.80 24.76 -20.56
CA ALA A 374 4.71 24.85 -21.52
C ALA A 374 3.54 23.94 -21.13
N TRP A 375 3.78 22.67 -20.80
CA TRP A 375 2.72 21.76 -20.36
C TRP A 375 2.07 22.19 -19.05
N GLY A 376 2.86 22.58 -18.06
CA GLY A 376 2.33 23.07 -16.78
C GLY A 376 1.45 24.31 -16.96
N VAL A 377 1.93 25.31 -17.71
CA VAL A 377 1.19 26.56 -17.99
C VAL A 377 -0.04 26.29 -18.83
N LEU A 378 0.08 25.55 -19.94
CA LEU A 378 -1.04 25.24 -20.82
C LEU A 378 -2.15 24.47 -20.09
N THR A 379 -1.80 23.58 -19.17
CA THR A 379 -2.78 22.86 -18.35
C THR A 379 -3.57 23.79 -17.44
N LEU A 380 -2.92 24.82 -16.89
CA LEU A 380 -3.56 25.80 -16.01
C LEU A 380 -4.37 26.82 -16.81
N VAL A 381 -3.87 27.26 -17.97
CA VAL A 381 -4.54 28.24 -18.84
C VAL A 381 -5.73 27.62 -19.55
N LEU A 382 -5.57 26.42 -20.11
CA LEU A 382 -6.64 25.68 -20.79
C LEU A 382 -7.41 24.77 -19.83
N ARG A 383 -7.43 25.09 -18.53
CA ARG A 383 -8.12 24.28 -17.53
C ARG A 383 -9.58 24.07 -17.89
N ASP A 384 -10.27 25.13 -18.27
CA ASP A 384 -11.71 25.08 -18.56
C ASP A 384 -11.96 24.31 -19.89
N ASP A 385 -11.09 24.46 -20.89
CA ASP A 385 -11.12 23.65 -22.12
C ASP A 385 -10.92 22.15 -21.85
N ILE A 386 -9.96 21.82 -20.98
CA ILE A 386 -9.69 20.43 -20.57
C ILE A 386 -10.86 19.89 -19.75
N LEU A 387 -11.44 20.71 -18.88
CA LEU A 387 -12.56 20.31 -18.03
C LEU A 387 -13.82 19.99 -18.83
N HIS A 388 -14.17 20.81 -19.83
CA HIS A 388 -15.36 20.63 -20.67
C HIS A 388 -15.12 19.76 -21.91
N GLY A 389 -13.91 19.20 -22.06
CA GLY A 389 -13.62 18.25 -23.13
C GLY A 389 -13.65 18.87 -24.53
N THR A 390 -13.25 20.14 -24.67
CA THR A 390 -13.14 20.76 -26.00
C THR A 390 -12.11 19.99 -26.83
N ARG A 391 -12.21 20.07 -28.17
CA ARG A 391 -11.25 19.36 -29.05
C ARG A 391 -9.79 19.71 -28.72
N ALA A 392 -9.53 20.97 -28.38
CA ALA A 392 -8.21 21.44 -27.95
C ALA A 392 -7.81 20.85 -26.59
N GLY A 393 -8.71 20.90 -25.59
CA GLY A 393 -8.49 20.34 -24.26
C GLY A 393 -8.20 18.84 -24.24
N VAL A 394 -8.95 18.06 -25.05
CA VAL A 394 -8.73 16.61 -25.19
C VAL A 394 -7.42 16.33 -25.93
N ALA A 395 -7.14 17.05 -27.02
CA ALA A 395 -5.91 16.85 -27.79
C ALA A 395 -4.66 17.14 -26.94
N ILE A 396 -4.63 18.26 -26.22
CA ILE A 396 -3.48 18.63 -25.39
C ILE A 396 -3.29 17.66 -24.23
N SER A 397 -4.38 17.27 -23.56
CA SER A 397 -4.34 16.28 -22.48
C SER A 397 -3.82 14.93 -22.97
N THR A 398 -4.19 14.52 -24.19
CA THR A 398 -3.72 13.27 -24.81
C THR A 398 -2.22 13.33 -25.08
N VAL A 399 -1.72 14.42 -25.67
CA VAL A 399 -0.29 14.58 -25.96
C VAL A 399 0.54 14.60 -24.67
N ILE A 400 0.10 15.34 -23.65
CA ILE A 400 0.79 15.38 -22.35
C ILE A 400 0.77 14.00 -21.67
N CYS A 401 -0.36 13.29 -21.71
CA CYS A 401 -0.48 11.92 -21.21
C CYS A 401 0.53 11.00 -21.88
N LEU A 402 0.62 11.01 -23.22
CA LEU A 402 1.58 10.21 -23.97
C LEU A 402 3.02 10.57 -23.62
N PHE A 403 3.35 11.87 -23.53
CA PHE A 403 4.69 12.34 -23.16
C PHE A 403 5.16 11.77 -21.81
N TRP A 404 4.34 11.90 -20.77
CA TRP A 404 4.69 11.36 -19.44
C TRP A 404 4.67 9.83 -19.42
N GLY A 405 3.78 9.20 -20.19
CA GLY A 405 3.79 7.75 -20.40
C GLY A 405 5.12 7.26 -20.98
N PHE A 406 5.61 7.90 -22.05
CA PHE A 406 6.92 7.59 -22.64
C PHE A 406 8.07 7.84 -21.66
N ARG A 407 8.01 8.92 -20.87
CA ARG A 407 9.02 9.19 -19.83
C ARG A 407 9.10 8.07 -18.79
N LEU A 408 7.96 7.54 -18.35
CA LEU A 408 7.89 6.42 -17.40
C LEU A 408 8.40 5.11 -18.01
N VAL A 409 8.03 4.81 -19.26
CA VAL A 409 8.54 3.64 -20.00
C VAL A 409 10.06 3.73 -20.13
N THR A 410 10.58 4.89 -20.50
CA THR A 410 12.03 5.11 -20.62
C THR A 410 12.72 4.90 -19.27
N ASP A 411 12.15 5.41 -18.17
CA ASP A 411 12.69 5.19 -16.82
C ASP A 411 12.79 3.70 -16.47
N ALA A 412 11.72 2.94 -16.75
CA ALA A 412 11.61 1.55 -16.34
C ALA A 412 12.50 0.60 -17.17
N PHE A 413 12.70 0.91 -18.46
CA PHE A 413 13.32 -0.03 -19.40
C PHE A 413 14.70 0.41 -19.89
N TYR A 414 15.01 1.70 -19.94
CA TYR A 414 16.27 2.21 -20.48
C TYR A 414 17.31 2.46 -19.39
N PHE A 415 16.96 3.24 -18.35
CA PHE A 415 17.92 3.60 -17.29
C PHE A 415 18.14 2.45 -16.32
N ARG A 416 19.41 2.14 -16.00
CA ARG A 416 19.77 1.15 -14.98
C ARG A 416 20.26 1.86 -13.73
N THR A 417 19.96 1.32 -12.54
CA THR A 417 20.44 1.90 -11.27
C THR A 417 21.95 2.02 -11.19
N GLU A 418 22.68 1.16 -11.91
CA GLU A 418 24.15 1.18 -11.99
C GLU A 418 24.69 2.47 -12.62
N ASP A 419 23.89 3.14 -13.46
CA ASP A 419 24.28 4.36 -14.17
C ASP A 419 24.16 5.62 -13.29
N TRP A 420 23.49 5.52 -12.13
CA TRP A 420 23.17 6.67 -11.29
C TRP A 420 24.18 6.88 -10.16
N PRO A 421 24.49 8.16 -9.80
CA PRO A 421 25.29 8.45 -8.62
C PRO A 421 24.67 7.84 -7.36
N ARG A 422 25.51 7.15 -6.57
CA ARG A 422 25.06 6.51 -5.33
C ARG A 422 24.81 7.55 -4.24
N GLY A 423 23.79 7.32 -3.44
CA GLY A 423 23.51 8.10 -2.24
C GLY A 423 22.02 8.17 -1.91
N PRO A 424 21.66 8.35 -0.62
CA PRO A 424 20.26 8.36 -0.18
C PRO A 424 19.47 9.51 -0.83
N PHE A 425 20.12 10.66 -1.06
CA PHE A 425 19.48 11.80 -1.71
C PHE A 425 19.04 11.49 -3.15
N MET A 426 19.89 10.81 -3.94
CA MET A 426 19.58 10.49 -5.33
C MET A 426 18.43 9.49 -5.43
N GLN A 427 18.40 8.52 -4.52
CA GLN A 427 17.35 7.51 -4.43
C GLN A 427 16.00 8.13 -4.05
N ILE A 428 15.99 9.01 -3.02
CA ILE A 428 14.80 9.75 -2.63
C ILE A 428 14.31 10.62 -3.79
N GLY A 429 15.21 11.34 -4.47
CA GLY A 429 14.88 12.15 -5.63
C GLY A 429 14.24 11.34 -6.77
N HIS A 430 14.79 10.16 -7.09
CA HIS A 430 14.26 9.27 -8.12
C HIS A 430 12.85 8.75 -7.75
N ILE A 431 12.66 8.33 -6.50
CA ILE A 431 11.37 7.91 -5.95
C ILE A 431 10.33 9.03 -6.08
N LEU A 432 10.68 10.25 -5.64
CA LEU A 432 9.78 11.40 -5.68
C LEU A 432 9.41 11.79 -7.12
N LEU A 433 10.38 11.78 -8.03
CA LEU A 433 10.14 12.05 -9.45
C LEU A 433 9.25 10.98 -10.09
N ASN A 434 9.47 9.70 -9.80
CA ASN A 434 8.63 8.63 -10.33
C ASN A 434 7.20 8.67 -9.78
N CYS A 435 7.01 9.02 -8.50
CA CYS A 435 5.69 9.35 -7.96
C CYS A 435 5.01 10.46 -8.77
N LEU A 436 5.74 11.56 -8.98
CA LEU A 436 5.23 12.74 -9.66
C LEU A 436 4.84 12.43 -11.11
N PHE A 437 5.71 11.76 -11.86
CA PHE A 437 5.45 11.37 -13.25
C PHE A 437 4.28 10.40 -13.36
N THR A 438 4.17 9.44 -12.43
CA THR A 438 3.05 8.49 -12.41
C THR A 438 1.73 9.18 -12.10
N PHE A 439 1.73 10.11 -11.13
CA PHE A 439 0.56 10.94 -10.81
C PHE A 439 0.12 11.75 -12.04
N VAL A 440 1.06 12.41 -12.72
CA VAL A 440 0.74 13.23 -13.89
C VAL A 440 0.16 12.37 -15.02
N PHE A 441 0.83 11.28 -15.38
CA PHE A 441 0.36 10.35 -16.42
C PHE A 441 -1.06 9.83 -16.13
N LEU A 442 -1.28 9.31 -14.92
CA LEU A 442 -2.56 8.66 -14.60
C LEU A 442 -3.68 9.65 -14.32
N GLY A 443 -3.38 10.86 -13.86
CA GLY A 443 -4.39 11.91 -13.76
C GLY A 443 -4.90 12.35 -15.13
N TYR A 444 -4.04 12.53 -16.14
CA TYR A 444 -4.52 12.78 -17.50
C TYR A 444 -5.29 11.59 -18.08
N ALA A 445 -4.80 10.37 -17.86
CA ALA A 445 -5.51 9.16 -18.30
C ALA A 445 -6.91 9.07 -17.68
N LEU A 446 -7.05 9.43 -16.39
CA LEU A 446 -8.33 9.49 -15.70
C LEU A 446 -9.23 10.58 -16.30
N THR A 447 -8.74 11.81 -16.47
CA THR A 447 -9.51 12.91 -17.09
C THR A 447 -10.02 12.52 -18.48
N LEU A 448 -9.16 11.93 -19.32
CA LEU A 448 -9.55 11.43 -20.65
C LEU A 448 -10.60 10.31 -20.58
N SER A 449 -10.48 9.40 -19.60
CA SER A 449 -11.45 8.33 -19.40
C SER A 449 -12.82 8.88 -18.97
N LEU A 450 -12.85 9.92 -18.14
CA LEU A 450 -14.10 10.58 -17.72
C LEU A 450 -14.81 11.22 -18.91
N HIS A 451 -14.07 11.87 -19.83
CA HIS A 451 -14.59 12.40 -21.09
C HIS A 451 -15.16 11.30 -21.99
N LEU A 452 -14.42 10.21 -22.18
CA LEU A 452 -14.87 9.06 -22.99
C LEU A 452 -16.16 8.43 -22.44
N LEU A 453 -16.32 8.43 -21.12
CA LEU A 453 -17.50 7.90 -20.44
C LEU A 453 -18.62 8.94 -20.26
N ARG A 454 -18.44 10.19 -20.72
CA ARG A 454 -19.39 11.31 -20.58
C ARG A 454 -19.81 11.56 -19.13
N LEU A 455 -18.85 11.45 -18.22
CA LEU A 455 -19.04 11.70 -16.78
C LEU A 455 -18.70 13.15 -16.38
N ILE A 456 -18.08 13.90 -17.29
CA ILE A 456 -17.80 15.33 -17.25
C ILE A 456 -17.88 15.89 -18.67
#